data_AF-A0AAN7C0W7-F1
#
_entry.id   AF-A0AAN7C0W7-F1
#
_cell.length_a   1.000
_cell.length_b   1.000
_cell.length_c   1.000
_cell.angle_alpha   90.00
_cell.angle_beta   90.00
_cell.angle_gamma   90.00
#
_symmetry.space_group_name_H-M   'P 1'
#
loop_
_entity.id
_entity.type
_entity.pdbx_description
1 polymer ?
#
loop_
_entity_poly.entity_id
_entity_poly.type
_entity_poly.pdbx_seq_one_letter_code
_entity_poly.pdbx_strand_id
1 'polypeptide(L)'
;MRTSRVALLSALFASDVLGHNVHGILLVNGTETPEWKYVLDVASMFSVRPDEYPPGYQGYKLDPIIGAANPNITCGRAAFDSASRTETADVLAGSEVGFRVSTDGNGNRNSAYSQFPSFWHPGPAQIYLSRAPNDNLQSYRGDGDWFKIAYAGPSDDRQWSLWPRVSD
;
A
#
# COMPACT_ATOMS: atom_id res chain seq x y z
N MET A 1 0.24 40.52 -37.46
CA MET A 1 0.25 39.17 -36.83
C MET A 1 0.60 39.31 -35.35
N ARG A 2 -0.36 39.18 -34.44
CA ARG A 2 -0.12 39.12 -32.99
C ARG A 2 -0.08 37.65 -32.59
N THR A 3 1.12 37.11 -32.39
CA THR A 3 1.28 35.80 -31.75
C THR A 3 1.10 35.99 -30.24
N SER A 4 -0.02 35.48 -29.71
CA SER A 4 -0.31 35.54 -28.28
C SER A 4 0.64 34.58 -27.54
N ARG A 5 1.62 35.14 -26.83
CA ARG A 5 2.61 34.40 -26.02
C ARG A 5 2.09 34.23 -24.58
N VAL A 6 1.01 33.48 -24.40
CA VAL A 6 0.57 33.07 -23.05
C VAL A 6 0.20 31.60 -23.09
N ALA A 7 1.23 30.75 -23.08
CA ALA A 7 1.08 29.30 -22.90
C ALA A 7 2.35 28.74 -22.25
N LEU A 8 2.76 29.28 -21.10
CA LEU A 8 3.85 28.72 -20.32
C LEU A 8 3.75 29.31 -18.91
N LEU A 9 3.23 28.53 -17.95
CA LEU A 9 3.62 28.53 -16.52
C LEU A 9 2.68 27.71 -15.59
N SER A 10 1.96 26.70 -16.08
CA SER A 10 1.14 25.82 -15.22
C SER A 10 1.80 24.48 -14.83
N ALA A 11 3.06 24.23 -15.20
CA ALA A 11 3.73 22.94 -14.98
C ALA A 11 4.72 22.90 -13.80
N LEU A 12 4.73 23.89 -12.89
CA LEU A 12 5.74 24.01 -11.82
C LEU A 12 5.26 23.72 -10.40
N PHE A 13 4.08 23.09 -10.24
CA PHE A 13 3.59 22.64 -8.93
C PHE A 13 3.22 21.15 -8.92
N ALA A 14 4.02 20.31 -9.60
CA ALA A 14 4.02 18.89 -9.28
C ALA A 14 4.75 18.73 -7.94
N SER A 15 4.01 18.80 -6.84
CA SER A 15 4.53 18.41 -5.54
C SER A 15 4.75 16.90 -5.55
N ASP A 16 6.02 16.48 -5.67
CA ASP A 16 6.46 15.09 -5.61
C ASP A 16 6.42 14.59 -4.16
N VAL A 17 5.22 14.38 -3.63
CA VAL A 17 5.01 13.81 -2.30
C VAL A 17 5.04 12.29 -2.44
N LEU A 18 6.11 11.65 -1.96
CA LEU A 18 6.34 10.21 -2.06
C LEU A 18 5.78 9.48 -0.83
N GLY A 19 4.62 8.82 -0.97
CA GLY A 19 4.00 8.05 0.11
C GLY A 19 4.81 6.81 0.49
N HIS A 20 5.44 6.84 1.67
CA HIS A 20 6.21 5.72 2.20
C HIS A 20 5.35 4.82 3.09
N ASN A 21 4.77 3.77 2.52
CA ASN A 21 3.91 2.85 3.26
C ASN A 21 3.99 1.44 2.68
N VAL A 22 3.93 0.43 3.55
CA VAL A 22 3.66 -0.95 3.16
C VAL A 22 2.58 -1.51 4.08
N HIS A 23 1.83 -2.49 3.61
CA HIS A 23 0.69 -3.07 4.33
C HIS A 23 0.87 -4.57 4.38
N GLY A 24 1.29 -5.11 5.52
CA GLY A 24 1.53 -6.55 5.71
C GLY A 24 0.50 -7.22 6.62
N ILE A 25 -0.43 -6.46 7.18
CA ILE A 25 -1.40 -6.93 8.18
C ILE A 25 -2.80 -6.87 7.60
N LEU A 26 -3.42 -8.04 7.44
CA LEU A 26 -4.83 -8.18 7.08
C LEU A 26 -5.69 -7.96 8.33
N LEU A 27 -6.83 -7.32 8.14
CA LEU A 27 -7.88 -7.18 9.12
C LEU A 27 -9.14 -7.86 8.60
N VAL A 28 -9.77 -8.68 9.44
CA VAL A 28 -11.08 -9.27 9.18
C VAL A 28 -12.01 -8.90 10.33
N ASN A 29 -13.07 -8.14 10.05
CA ASN A 29 -13.96 -7.55 11.05
C ASN A 29 -13.19 -6.84 12.18
N GLY A 30 -12.17 -6.05 11.81
CA GLY A 30 -11.33 -5.30 12.73
C GLY A 30 -10.29 -6.12 13.52
N THR A 31 -10.27 -7.45 13.39
CA THR A 31 -9.24 -8.29 14.04
C THR A 31 -8.00 -8.39 13.16
N GLU A 32 -6.86 -8.01 13.72
CA GLU A 32 -5.57 -8.06 13.04
C GLU A 32 -5.01 -9.48 12.98
N THR A 33 -4.44 -9.84 11.83
CA THR A 33 -3.69 -11.08 11.66
C THR A 33 -2.18 -10.83 11.87
N PRO A 34 -1.37 -11.87 12.11
CA PRO A 34 0.08 -11.71 12.10
C PRO A 34 0.56 -11.11 10.77
N GLU A 35 1.59 -10.26 10.84
CA GLU A 35 2.18 -9.61 9.67
C GLU A 35 2.73 -10.64 8.67
N TRP A 36 2.52 -10.39 7.38
CA TRP A 36 2.90 -11.25 6.24
C TRP A 36 2.28 -12.65 6.21
N LYS A 37 1.40 -12.98 7.16
CA LYS A 37 0.73 -14.28 7.18
C LYS A 37 -0.18 -14.47 5.97
N TYR A 38 -1.06 -13.49 5.73
CA TYR A 38 -2.08 -13.54 4.67
C TYR A 38 -1.91 -12.44 3.62
N VAL A 39 -0.80 -11.72 3.66
CA VAL A 39 -0.46 -10.66 2.73
C VAL A 39 0.89 -10.99 2.10
N LEU A 40 1.01 -10.83 0.78
CA LEU A 40 2.27 -11.03 0.09
C LEU A 40 3.32 -10.06 0.64
N ASP A 41 4.46 -10.62 1.04
CA ASP A 41 5.61 -9.83 1.43
C ASP A 41 6.30 -9.24 0.20
N VAL A 42 6.78 -8.01 0.30
CA VAL A 42 7.38 -7.25 -0.80
C VAL A 42 8.88 -7.09 -0.62
N ALA A 43 9.60 -6.99 -1.73
CA ALA A 43 11.02 -6.72 -1.73
C ALA A 43 11.33 -5.24 -1.45
N SER A 44 12.53 -5.00 -0.94
CA SER A 44 13.14 -3.66 -0.86
C SER A 44 13.38 -3.07 -2.25
N MET A 45 13.36 -1.74 -2.37
CA MET A 45 13.82 -1.07 -3.59
C MET A 45 15.34 -1.17 -3.77
N PHE A 46 16.07 -1.30 -2.68
CA PHE A 46 17.53 -1.33 -2.66
C PHE A 46 18.05 -2.64 -2.06
N SER A 47 19.27 -3.02 -2.41
CA SER A 47 19.96 -4.12 -1.72
C SER A 47 20.17 -3.74 -0.25
N VAL A 48 19.48 -4.43 0.65
CA VAL A 48 19.61 -4.25 2.08
C VAL A 48 20.12 -5.52 2.73
N ARG A 49 20.82 -5.35 3.85
CA ARG A 49 21.23 -6.41 4.76
C ARG A 49 20.26 -6.40 5.95
N PRO A 50 19.27 -7.30 6.00
CA PRO A 50 18.22 -7.24 7.03
C PRO A 50 18.78 -7.33 8.46
N ASP A 51 19.94 -7.95 8.64
CA ASP A 51 20.69 -8.06 9.89
C ASP A 51 21.25 -6.73 10.41
N GLU A 52 21.34 -5.70 9.56
CA GLU A 52 21.73 -4.34 9.97
C GLU A 52 20.58 -3.56 10.62
N TYR A 53 19.34 -4.10 10.56
CA TYR A 53 18.16 -3.46 11.12
C TYR A 53 17.64 -4.23 12.34
N PRO A 54 16.95 -3.55 13.28
CA PRO A 54 16.25 -4.22 14.37
C PRO A 54 15.31 -5.31 13.84
N PRO A 55 15.20 -6.47 14.51
CA PRO A 55 14.28 -7.52 14.10
C PRO A 55 12.87 -6.98 13.87
N GLY A 56 12.32 -7.25 12.69
CA GLY A 56 10.99 -6.80 12.29
C GLY A 56 10.95 -5.46 11.56
N TYR A 57 12.00 -4.63 11.56
CA TYR A 57 11.95 -3.34 10.88
C TYR A 57 11.58 -3.48 9.38
N GLN A 58 10.53 -2.78 8.92
CA GLN A 58 10.06 -2.86 7.52
C GLN A 58 10.40 -1.60 6.71
N GLY A 59 11.12 -0.63 7.29
CA GLY A 59 11.33 0.69 6.69
C GLY A 59 11.97 0.67 5.30
N TYR A 60 12.79 -0.35 5.02
CA TYR A 60 13.43 -0.54 3.70
C TYR A 60 12.48 -1.01 2.60
N LYS A 61 11.22 -1.32 2.91
CA LYS A 61 10.19 -1.74 1.95
C LYS A 61 9.19 -0.63 1.61
N LEU A 62 9.33 0.55 2.21
CA LEU A 62 8.30 1.59 2.17
C LEU A 62 8.31 2.42 0.88
N ASP A 63 9.39 2.38 0.08
CA ASP A 63 9.51 3.19 -1.13
C ASP A 63 8.35 2.96 -2.12
N PRO A 64 7.73 4.03 -2.63
CA PRO A 64 6.57 3.91 -3.51
C PRO A 64 6.93 3.30 -4.87
N ILE A 65 5.91 2.68 -5.47
CA ILE A 65 5.97 2.24 -6.87
C ILE A 65 5.48 3.38 -7.74
N ILE A 66 6.34 3.83 -8.67
CA ILE A 66 6.05 4.97 -9.54
C ILE A 66 5.67 4.48 -10.94
N GLY A 67 4.60 5.06 -11.47
CA GLY A 67 4.13 4.89 -12.85
C GLY A 67 3.14 3.73 -13.03
N ALA A 68 2.01 4.01 -13.70
CA ALA A 68 0.96 3.02 -13.95
C ALA A 68 1.38 1.88 -14.90
N ALA A 69 2.48 2.03 -15.64
CA ALA A 69 3.04 0.99 -16.48
C ALA A 69 4.02 0.06 -15.72
N ASN A 70 4.34 0.36 -14.46
CA ASN A 70 5.25 -0.46 -13.68
C ASN A 70 4.57 -1.79 -13.31
N PRO A 71 5.13 -2.96 -13.64
CA PRO A 71 4.46 -4.24 -13.38
C PRO A 71 4.24 -4.53 -11.89
N ASN A 72 4.97 -3.84 -11.00
CA ASN A 72 4.80 -4.01 -9.56
C ASN A 72 3.52 -3.34 -9.02
N ILE A 73 2.80 -2.50 -9.78
CA ILE A 73 1.61 -1.79 -9.27
C ILE A 73 0.47 -2.74 -8.85
N THR A 74 0.45 -3.96 -9.38
CA THR A 74 -0.64 -4.91 -9.14
C THR A 74 -0.63 -5.43 -7.71
N CYS A 75 0.52 -5.91 -7.22
CA CYS A 75 0.62 -6.55 -5.91
C CYS A 75 1.83 -6.12 -5.07
N GLY A 76 2.67 -5.21 -5.56
CA GLY A 76 3.89 -4.78 -4.86
C GLY A 76 5.18 -5.32 -5.50
N ARG A 77 6.31 -4.79 -5.05
CA ARG A 77 7.64 -5.08 -5.60
C ARG A 77 8.03 -6.54 -5.35
N ALA A 78 8.18 -7.32 -6.41
CA ALA A 78 8.53 -8.75 -6.35
C ALA A 78 7.65 -9.55 -5.36
N ALA A 79 6.40 -9.13 -5.17
CA ALA A 79 5.54 -9.67 -4.10
C ALA A 79 5.31 -11.18 -4.24
N PHE A 80 5.25 -11.68 -5.48
CA PHE A 80 5.00 -13.10 -5.75
C PHE A 80 6.15 -14.03 -5.37
N ASP A 81 7.35 -13.52 -5.10
CA ASP A 81 8.45 -14.33 -4.57
C ASP A 81 8.13 -14.85 -3.16
N SER A 82 7.22 -14.18 -2.44
CA SER A 82 6.73 -14.60 -1.13
C SER A 82 5.55 -15.58 -1.18
N ALA A 83 4.95 -15.84 -2.36
CA ALA A 83 3.68 -16.55 -2.47
C ALA A 83 3.71 -17.93 -1.79
N SER A 84 4.80 -18.68 -1.92
CA SER A 84 4.96 -20.03 -1.34
C SER A 84 4.96 -20.06 0.19
N ARG A 85 5.17 -18.91 0.84
CA ARG A 85 5.18 -18.74 2.30
C ARG A 85 4.07 -17.83 2.80
N THR A 86 3.19 -17.36 1.91
CA THR A 86 1.98 -16.62 2.25
C THR A 86 0.79 -17.57 2.29
N GLU A 87 0.08 -17.57 3.41
CA GLU A 87 -1.12 -18.38 3.61
C GLU A 87 -2.35 -17.71 2.99
N THR A 88 -3.42 -18.49 2.81
CA THR A 88 -4.73 -17.99 2.39
C THR A 88 -5.62 -17.77 3.61
N ALA A 89 -6.26 -16.60 3.70
CA ALA A 89 -7.28 -16.33 4.71
C ALA A 89 -8.68 -16.74 4.21
N ASP A 90 -9.42 -17.48 5.03
CA ASP A 90 -10.84 -17.70 4.80
C ASP A 90 -11.64 -16.51 5.32
N VAL A 91 -12.33 -15.82 4.41
CA VAL A 91 -13.15 -14.65 4.73
C VAL A 91 -14.57 -14.88 4.20
N LEU A 92 -15.55 -14.81 5.10
CA LEU A 92 -16.95 -14.91 4.71
C LEU A 92 -17.37 -13.69 3.89
N ALA A 93 -18.04 -13.92 2.76
CA ALA A 93 -18.59 -12.85 1.95
C ALA A 93 -19.49 -11.93 2.80
N GLY A 94 -19.34 -10.62 2.62
CA GLY A 94 -20.02 -9.61 3.43
C GLY A 94 -19.29 -9.19 4.71
N SER A 95 -18.20 -9.87 5.09
CA SER A 95 -17.32 -9.40 6.17
C SER A 95 -16.58 -8.13 5.77
N GLU A 96 -16.26 -7.30 6.76
CA GLU A 96 -15.36 -6.17 6.55
C GLU A 96 -13.92 -6.68 6.46
N VAL A 97 -13.19 -6.21 5.45
CA VAL A 97 -11.75 -6.45 5.31
C VAL A 97 -11.00 -5.13 5.25
N GLY A 98 -9.81 -5.11 5.83
CA GLY A 98 -8.94 -3.95 5.83
C GLY A 98 -7.47 -4.35 5.83
N PHE A 99 -6.61 -3.36 5.64
CA PHE A 99 -5.18 -3.53 5.75
C PHE A 99 -4.62 -2.44 6.65
N ARG A 100 -3.61 -2.79 7.44
CA ARG A 100 -2.89 -1.82 8.28
C ARG A 100 -1.47 -1.62 7.78
N VAL A 101 -0.99 -0.38 7.97
CA VAL A 101 0.40 0.00 7.73
C VAL A 101 1.33 -0.84 8.61
N SER A 102 2.37 -1.39 7.98
CA SER A 102 3.39 -2.27 8.53
C SER A 102 4.74 -1.56 8.51
N THR A 103 5.25 -1.11 9.65
CA THR A 103 6.51 -0.34 9.70
C THR A 103 7.59 -0.95 10.58
N ASP A 104 7.23 -1.74 11.60
CA ASP A 104 8.17 -2.21 12.63
C ASP A 104 8.14 -3.72 12.88
N GLY A 105 7.42 -4.50 12.07
CA GLY A 105 7.45 -5.96 12.07
C GLY A 105 6.77 -6.66 13.23
N ASN A 106 6.40 -5.91 14.26
CA ASN A 106 5.59 -6.40 15.37
C ASN A 106 4.17 -5.84 15.31
N GLY A 107 3.87 -5.02 14.30
CA GLY A 107 2.60 -4.30 14.22
C GLY A 107 2.39 -3.36 15.41
N ASN A 108 3.40 -3.17 16.25
CA ASN A 108 3.29 -2.30 17.40
C ASN A 108 3.41 -0.88 16.84
N ARG A 109 2.55 0.03 17.24
CA ARG A 109 2.66 1.43 16.81
C ARG A 109 3.83 2.12 17.52
N ASN A 110 4.99 1.46 17.58
CA ASN A 110 6.12 1.88 18.38
C ASN A 110 6.80 3.06 17.69
N SER A 111 6.64 4.23 18.29
CA SER A 111 7.24 5.48 17.84
C SER A 111 8.77 5.45 17.80
N ALA A 112 9.43 4.48 18.46
CA ALA A 112 10.87 4.28 18.39
C ALA A 112 11.33 3.70 17.04
N TYR A 113 10.45 3.00 16.31
CA TYR A 113 10.75 2.33 15.04
C TYR A 113 9.99 2.92 13.86
N SER A 114 8.90 3.64 14.11
CA SER A 114 8.17 4.37 13.07
C SER A 114 7.41 5.55 13.65
N GLN A 115 7.71 6.75 13.17
CA GLN A 115 6.93 7.96 13.48
C GLN A 115 5.55 7.96 12.80
N PHE A 116 5.29 7.02 11.87
CA PHE A 116 4.13 7.06 10.98
C PHE A 116 3.42 5.69 10.88
N PRO A 117 2.78 5.18 11.94
CA PRO A 117 1.96 3.96 11.88
C PRO A 117 0.61 4.16 11.15
N SER A 118 0.55 5.17 10.28
CA SER A 118 -0.67 5.70 9.66
C SER A 118 -0.35 6.24 8.27
N PHE A 119 -1.38 6.35 7.42
CA PHE A 119 -1.31 7.03 6.13
C PHE A 119 -0.92 8.51 6.29
N TRP A 120 0.38 8.79 6.31
CA TRP A 120 0.88 10.15 6.56
C TRP A 120 0.74 11.07 5.34
N HIS A 121 0.72 10.48 4.15
CA HIS A 121 0.71 11.23 2.90
C HIS A 121 -0.74 11.39 2.41
N PRO A 122 -1.18 12.64 2.15
CA PRO A 122 -2.52 12.91 1.65
C PRO A 122 -2.70 12.28 0.26
N GLY A 123 -3.79 11.53 0.07
CA GLY A 123 -4.09 10.89 -1.20
C GLY A 123 -5.26 9.91 -1.10
N PRO A 124 -5.71 9.40 -2.26
CA PRO A 124 -6.74 8.39 -2.29
C PRO A 124 -6.20 7.02 -1.88
N ALA A 125 -7.07 6.19 -1.30
CA ALA A 125 -6.85 4.74 -1.23
C ALA A 125 -7.98 3.99 -1.94
N GLN A 126 -7.64 2.82 -2.45
CA GLN A 126 -8.54 1.99 -3.22
C GLN A 126 -8.29 0.53 -2.84
N ILE A 127 -9.36 -0.26 -2.74
CA ILE A 127 -9.27 -1.71 -2.53
C ILE A 127 -9.95 -2.38 -3.70
N TYR A 128 -9.30 -3.39 -4.24
CA TYR A 128 -9.78 -4.18 -5.36
C TYR A 128 -9.78 -5.66 -5.00
N LEU A 129 -10.63 -6.41 -5.67
CA LEU A 129 -10.59 -7.86 -5.69
C LEU A 129 -10.38 -8.34 -7.12
N SER A 130 -9.77 -9.50 -7.24
CA SER A 130 -9.66 -10.23 -8.48
C SER A 130 -9.76 -11.72 -8.21
N ARG A 131 -10.54 -12.43 -9.03
CA ARG A 131 -10.72 -13.87 -8.87
C ARG A 131 -9.54 -14.60 -9.52
N ALA A 132 -8.83 -15.40 -8.73
CA ALA A 132 -7.80 -16.28 -9.27
C ALA A 132 -8.44 -17.33 -10.21
N PRO A 133 -7.86 -17.57 -11.39
CA PRO A 133 -8.31 -18.65 -12.28
C PRO A 133 -8.28 -20.01 -11.57
N ASN A 134 -9.34 -20.80 -11.75
CA ASN A 134 -9.51 -22.11 -11.12
C ASN A 134 -9.38 -22.09 -9.58
N ASP A 135 -9.59 -20.92 -8.97
CA ASP A 135 -9.45 -20.69 -7.53
C ASP A 135 -8.05 -21.07 -6.96
N ASN A 136 -7.01 -21.05 -7.80
CA ASN A 136 -5.63 -21.33 -7.40
C ASN A 136 -4.88 -20.04 -7.04
N LEU A 137 -4.95 -19.66 -5.76
CA LEU A 137 -4.30 -18.46 -5.23
C LEU A 137 -2.76 -18.54 -5.24
N GLN A 138 -2.18 -19.73 -5.08
CA GLN A 138 -0.72 -19.91 -4.97
C GLN A 138 0.02 -19.64 -6.29
N SER A 139 -0.59 -20.03 -7.42
CA SER A 139 -0.05 -19.72 -8.75
C SER A 139 -0.55 -18.41 -9.33
N TYR A 140 -1.51 -17.73 -8.68
CA TYR A 140 -2.09 -16.51 -9.21
C TYR A 140 -1.07 -15.37 -9.23
N ARG A 141 -1.07 -14.55 -10.30
CA ARG A 141 -0.10 -13.45 -10.49
C ARG A 141 -0.76 -12.09 -10.65
N GLY A 142 -2.02 -11.96 -10.25
CA GLY A 142 -2.76 -10.70 -10.39
C GLY A 142 -3.14 -10.38 -11.84
N ASP A 143 -3.12 -11.39 -12.71
CA ASP A 143 -3.35 -11.32 -14.16
C ASP A 143 -4.81 -11.57 -14.57
N GLY A 144 -5.72 -11.68 -13.60
CA GLY A 144 -7.16 -11.75 -13.82
C GLY A 144 -7.83 -10.38 -13.85
N ASP A 145 -9.15 -10.40 -14.01
CA ASP A 145 -9.96 -9.18 -14.00
C ASP A 145 -10.03 -8.58 -12.59
N TRP A 146 -9.81 -7.27 -12.49
CA TRP A 146 -9.89 -6.52 -11.24
C TRP A 146 -11.16 -5.68 -11.18
N PHE A 147 -11.82 -5.70 -10.04
CA PHE A 147 -12.94 -4.80 -9.75
C PHE A 147 -12.75 -4.12 -8.39
N LYS A 148 -13.14 -2.85 -8.33
CA LYS A 148 -12.99 -2.04 -7.11
C LYS A 148 -14.11 -2.38 -6.13
N ILE A 149 -13.75 -2.54 -4.85
CA ILE A 149 -14.72 -2.81 -3.77
C ILE A 149 -14.78 -1.68 -2.74
N ALA A 150 -13.75 -0.84 -2.65
CA ALA A 150 -13.75 0.34 -1.77
C ALA A 150 -12.91 1.48 -2.34
N TYR A 151 -13.27 2.69 -1.95
CA TYR A 151 -12.56 3.93 -2.28
C TYR A 151 -12.62 4.88 -1.08
N ALA A 152 -11.45 5.37 -0.67
CA ALA A 152 -11.34 6.47 0.28
C ALA A 152 -10.74 7.67 -0.47
N GLY A 153 -11.58 8.66 -0.74
CA GLY A 153 -11.24 9.85 -1.52
C GLY A 153 -11.08 11.11 -0.69
N PRO A 154 -11.16 12.29 -1.32
CA PRO A 154 -11.31 13.54 -0.57
C PRO A 154 -12.61 13.51 0.25
N SER A 155 -12.54 13.96 1.51
CA SER A 155 -13.72 14.19 2.33
C SER A 155 -14.35 15.55 2.04
N ASP A 156 -13.53 16.53 1.64
CA ASP A 156 -13.92 17.84 1.14
C ASP A 156 -12.79 18.44 0.28
N ASP A 157 -12.93 19.69 -0.16
CA ASP A 157 -11.97 20.39 -1.03
C ASP A 157 -10.58 20.62 -0.38
N ARG A 158 -10.42 20.35 0.92
CA ARG A 158 -9.21 20.61 1.70
C ARG A 158 -8.65 19.36 2.38
N GLN A 159 -9.41 18.27 2.44
CA GLN A 159 -9.05 17.12 3.26
C GLN A 159 -9.25 15.77 2.56
N TRP A 160 -8.30 14.86 2.79
CA TRP A 160 -8.41 13.45 2.43
C TRP A 160 -8.99 12.61 3.57
N SER A 161 -9.84 11.64 3.22
CA SER A 161 -10.55 10.82 4.22
C SER A 161 -9.63 9.99 5.13
N LEU A 162 -8.43 9.64 4.63
CA LEU A 162 -7.46 8.82 5.37
C LEU A 162 -6.31 9.63 5.98
N TRP A 163 -6.25 10.93 5.72
CA TRP A 163 -5.20 11.77 6.29
C TRP A 163 -5.56 12.15 7.73
N PRO A 164 -4.64 12.00 8.71
CA PRO A 164 -4.91 12.33 10.10
C PRO A 164 -5.44 13.75 10.23
N ARG A 165 -6.58 13.91 10.92
CA ARG A 165 -7.00 15.24 11.38
C ARG A 165 -5.99 15.68 12.42
N VAL A 166 -5.15 16.66 12.09
CA VAL A 166 -4.59 17.53 13.12
C VAL A 166 -5.81 18.27 13.67
N SER A 167 -6.20 18.00 14.91
CA SER A 167 -7.19 18.86 15.57
C SER A 167 -6.48 20.16 15.87
N ASP A 168 -7.07 21.28 15.43
CA ASP A 168 -6.66 22.63 15.81
C ASP A 168 -6.77 22.82 17.33
#